data_AF-M4EG64-F1
#
_entry.id   AF-M4EG64-F1
#
_cell.length_a   1.000
_cell.length_b   1.000
_cell.length_c   1.000
_cell.angle_alpha   90.00
_cell.angle_beta   90.00
_cell.angle_gamma   90.00
#
_symmetry.space_group_name_H-M   'P 1'
#
loop_
_entity.id
_entity.type
_entity.pdbx_description
1 polymer ?
#
loop_
_entity_poly.entity_id
_entity_poly.type
_entity_poly.pdbx_seq_one_letter_code
_entity_poly.pdbx_strand_id
1 'polypeptide(L)'
;MFLSANDCESLKSVSCHFYAPNAQLNFTNCFELKQQARRAIIRQSFLNGWALLPGREVPAEFDHRARGSSLTLPYPASSRFKICLVIGPNHQVRDYRVSQLLCSRIGKCELHLSSINEAIRFYRIPRFPTEHLFIFHSDCIEEDQSISETVFEFSSKLHDFEIVECGVQISTDEMERS
;
A
#
# COMPACT_ATOMS: atom_id res chain seq x y z
N MET A 1 14.45 2.08 -9.05
CA MET A 1 14.56 3.56 -9.20
C MET A 1 14.02 4.19 -7.93
N PHE A 2 14.70 5.19 -7.38
CA PHE A 2 14.24 5.92 -6.19
C PHE A 2 14.11 7.40 -6.55
N LEU A 3 12.91 7.97 -6.38
CA LEU A 3 12.64 9.39 -6.57
C LEU A 3 12.04 9.93 -5.26
N SER A 4 12.68 10.95 -4.70
CA SER A 4 12.25 11.54 -3.44
C SER A 4 12.22 13.05 -3.53
N ALA A 5 11.09 13.65 -3.20
CA ALA A 5 10.93 15.04 -2.86
C ALA A 5 10.28 15.08 -1.47
N ASN A 6 11.10 15.22 -0.43
CA ASN A 6 10.64 15.29 0.94
C ASN A 6 10.56 16.76 1.36
N ASP A 7 9.49 17.14 2.07
CA ASP A 7 9.28 18.53 2.54
C ASP A 7 9.27 19.57 1.41
N CYS A 8 8.92 19.14 0.20
CA CYS A 8 8.85 20.01 -0.98
C CYS A 8 7.42 20.52 -1.17
N GLU A 9 7.00 21.44 -0.30
CA GLU A 9 5.63 21.95 -0.26
C GLU A 9 5.17 22.56 -1.58
N SER A 10 6.09 23.17 -2.35
CA SER A 10 5.82 23.85 -3.63
C SER A 10 5.78 22.92 -4.86
N LEU A 11 5.98 21.61 -4.68
CA LEU A 11 5.98 20.65 -5.79
C LEU A 11 4.56 20.45 -6.34
N LYS A 12 4.30 21.01 -7.52
CA LYS A 12 2.96 20.97 -8.14
C LYS A 12 2.71 19.78 -9.05
N SER A 13 3.74 19.26 -9.70
CA SER A 13 3.60 18.22 -10.71
C SER A 13 4.86 17.38 -10.83
N VAL A 14 4.66 16.10 -11.15
CA VAL A 14 5.72 15.19 -11.53
C VAL A 14 5.28 14.54 -12.84
N SER A 15 6.08 14.70 -13.89
CA SER A 15 5.86 14.01 -15.16
C SER A 15 6.61 12.69 -15.12
N CYS A 16 5.94 11.64 -14.67
CA CYS A 16 6.50 10.31 -14.54
C CYS A 16 5.82 9.35 -15.52
N HIS A 17 6.45 9.07 -16.67
CA HIS A 17 6.09 7.96 -17.57
C HIS A 17 6.86 6.70 -17.18
N PHE A 18 6.82 6.32 -15.91
CA PHE A 18 7.66 5.25 -15.42
C PHE A 18 6.92 3.92 -15.51
N TYR A 19 7.15 3.17 -16.60
CA TYR A 19 7.11 1.71 -16.55
C TYR A 19 8.28 1.20 -15.70
N ALA A 20 8.30 1.58 -14.42
CA ALA A 20 9.30 1.19 -13.45
C ALA A 20 8.58 0.46 -12.31
N PRO A 21 8.32 -0.85 -12.47
CA PRO A 21 7.60 -1.64 -11.46
C PRO A 21 8.30 -1.67 -10.09
N ASN A 22 9.60 -1.38 -10.06
CA ASN A 22 10.43 -1.31 -8.85
C ASN A 22 10.72 0.14 -8.43
N ALA A 23 9.84 1.09 -8.80
CA ALA A 23 9.97 2.48 -8.40
C ALA A 23 9.59 2.67 -6.93
N GLN A 24 10.40 3.43 -6.21
CA GLN A 24 10.12 3.91 -4.87
C GLN A 24 9.97 5.42 -4.95
N LEU A 25 8.76 5.91 -4.70
CA LEU A 25 8.39 7.31 -4.86
C LEU A 25 8.06 7.89 -3.48
N ASN A 26 8.84 8.86 -3.04
CA ASN A 26 8.60 9.56 -1.77
C ASN A 26 8.26 11.02 -2.03
N PHE A 27 7.01 11.39 -1.81
CA PHE A 27 6.49 12.76 -1.91
C PHE A 27 5.94 13.25 -0.57
N THR A 28 6.52 12.79 0.54
CA THR A 28 6.16 13.23 1.88
C THR A 28 6.13 14.76 1.94
N ASN A 29 5.04 15.32 2.48
CA ASN A 29 4.80 16.77 2.63
C ASN A 29 4.77 17.59 1.32
N CYS A 30 4.57 16.95 0.16
CA CYS A 30 4.34 17.66 -1.10
C CYS A 30 2.87 18.09 -1.24
N PHE A 31 2.39 18.98 -0.37
CA PHE A 31 0.96 19.29 -0.26
C PHE A 31 0.36 19.99 -1.50
N GLU A 32 1.16 20.74 -2.26
CA GLU A 32 0.71 21.35 -3.52
C GLU A 32 0.70 20.37 -4.72
N LEU A 33 1.03 19.09 -4.51
CA LEU A 33 1.03 18.09 -5.57
C LEU A 33 -0.37 17.93 -6.14
N LYS A 34 -0.55 18.37 -7.39
CA LYS A 34 -1.86 18.45 -8.04
C LYS A 34 -2.54 17.07 -8.09
N GLN A 35 -3.87 17.08 -8.01
CA GLN A 35 -4.69 15.88 -8.07
C GLN A 35 -4.37 15.01 -9.30
N GLN A 36 -4.12 15.62 -10.46
CA GLN A 36 -3.73 14.89 -11.67
C GLN A 36 -2.42 14.10 -11.48
N ALA A 37 -1.40 14.70 -10.86
CA ALA A 37 -0.13 14.04 -10.57
C ALA A 37 -0.30 12.93 -9.53
N ARG A 38 -1.07 13.20 -8.46
CA ARG A 38 -1.40 12.18 -7.44
C ARG A 38 -2.11 10.99 -8.07
N ARG A 39 -3.11 11.21 -8.93
CA ARG A 39 -3.83 10.14 -9.65
C ARG A 39 -2.92 9.37 -10.61
N ALA A 40 -1.99 10.04 -11.29
CA ALA A 40 -1.01 9.37 -12.14
C ALA A 40 -0.12 8.41 -11.34
N ILE A 41 0.37 8.85 -10.18
CA ILE A 41 1.13 8.02 -9.24
C ILE A 41 0.28 6.84 -8.75
N ILE A 42 -0.95 7.11 -8.29
CA ILE A 42 -1.89 6.08 -7.80
C ILE A 42 -2.15 5.01 -8.86
N ARG A 43 -2.19 5.36 -10.15
CA ARG A 43 -2.43 4.40 -11.25
C ARG A 43 -1.19 3.60 -11.66
N GLN A 44 0.01 4.06 -11.32
CA GLN A 44 1.25 3.37 -11.67
C GLN A 44 1.33 1.96 -11.02
N SER A 45 1.94 1.01 -11.72
CA SER A 45 2.24 -0.32 -11.17
C SER A 45 3.53 -0.28 -10.33
N PHE A 46 3.47 -0.89 -9.14
CA PHE A 46 4.54 -0.93 -8.13
C PHE A 46 4.77 -2.37 -7.66
N LEU A 47 5.12 -3.29 -8.58
CA LEU A 47 5.31 -4.71 -8.26
C LEU A 47 6.25 -4.93 -7.05
N ASN A 48 7.47 -4.41 -7.11
CA ASN A 48 8.41 -4.40 -5.97
C ASN A 48 8.69 -2.99 -5.47
N GLY A 49 7.83 -2.04 -5.85
CA GLY A 49 7.94 -0.63 -5.55
C GLY A 49 6.95 -0.18 -4.48
N TRP A 50 6.97 1.10 -4.21
CA TRP A 50 5.94 1.76 -3.40
C TRP A 50 5.87 3.25 -3.71
N ALA A 51 4.77 3.88 -3.33
CA ALA A 51 4.62 5.32 -3.33
C ALA A 51 4.10 5.82 -1.99
N LEU A 52 4.67 6.93 -1.52
CA LEU A 52 4.22 7.69 -0.37
C LEU A 52 3.93 9.11 -0.83
N LEU A 53 2.71 9.59 -0.63
CA LEU A 53 2.26 10.91 -1.07
C LEU A 53 1.18 11.44 -0.13
N PRO A 54 0.93 12.76 -0.05
CA PRO A 54 -0.11 13.27 0.85
C PRO A 54 -1.48 12.72 0.47
N GLY A 55 -2.35 12.53 1.46
CA GLY A 55 -3.75 12.16 1.25
C GLY A 55 -4.42 11.57 2.47
N ARG A 56 -5.72 11.82 2.60
CA ARG A 56 -6.51 11.56 3.82
C ARG A 56 -7.56 10.46 3.66
N GLU A 57 -7.79 10.00 2.44
CA GLU A 57 -8.84 9.04 2.10
C GLU A 57 -8.31 8.11 1.01
N VAL A 58 -8.75 6.85 1.05
CA VAL A 58 -8.45 5.88 -0.01
C VAL A 58 -9.07 6.37 -1.34
N PRO A 59 -8.30 6.42 -2.45
CA PRO A 59 -8.80 6.87 -3.75
C PRO A 59 -9.93 5.99 -4.30
N ALA A 60 -10.85 6.58 -5.08
CA ALA A 60 -11.98 5.92 -5.76
C ALA A 60 -11.58 4.64 -6.53
N GLU A 61 -10.34 4.59 -7.02
CA GLU A 61 -9.77 3.47 -7.78
C GLU A 61 -9.59 2.17 -6.98
N PHE A 62 -9.77 2.17 -5.65
CA PHE A 62 -9.73 0.96 -4.80
C PHE A 62 -11.15 0.53 -4.43
N ASP A 63 -11.55 -0.64 -4.93
CA ASP A 63 -12.92 -1.16 -4.85
C ASP A 63 -13.27 -1.75 -3.48
N HIS A 64 -12.30 -2.37 -2.82
CA HIS A 64 -12.49 -3.01 -1.52
C HIS A 64 -11.85 -2.14 -0.45
N ARG A 65 -12.61 -1.76 0.59
CA ARG A 65 -12.12 -0.85 1.63
C ARG A 65 -12.56 -1.28 3.02
N ALA A 66 -11.73 -0.94 4.00
CA ALA A 66 -12.06 -1.09 5.40
C ALA A 66 -11.42 0.05 6.21
N ARG A 67 -12.06 0.40 7.33
CA ARG A 67 -11.45 1.28 8.32
C ARG A 67 -10.48 0.48 9.17
N GLY A 68 -9.40 1.13 9.61
CA GLY A 68 -8.39 0.52 10.44
C GLY A 68 -7.42 -0.35 9.65
N SER A 69 -6.84 -1.33 10.34
CA SER A 69 -5.59 -1.97 9.96
C SER A 69 -5.73 -3.39 9.41
N SER A 70 -6.93 -3.82 9.03
CA SER A 70 -7.15 -5.15 8.45
C SER A 70 -8.27 -5.13 7.42
N LEU A 71 -8.16 -6.01 6.42
CA LEU A 71 -9.14 -6.16 5.35
C LEU A 71 -9.22 -7.63 4.91
N THR A 72 -10.43 -8.19 4.91
CA THR A 72 -10.71 -9.55 4.43
C THR A 72 -11.31 -9.50 3.03
N LEU A 73 -10.83 -10.37 2.16
CA LEU A 73 -11.20 -10.47 0.75
C LEU A 73 -11.65 -11.90 0.43
N PRO A 74 -12.82 -12.09 -0.22
CA PRO A 74 -13.28 -13.40 -0.70
C PRO A 74 -12.57 -13.78 -2.02
N TYR A 75 -11.26 -13.59 -2.08
CA TYR A 75 -10.45 -13.82 -3.27
C TYR A 75 -9.23 -14.69 -2.93
N PRO A 76 -8.80 -15.55 -3.85
CA PRO A 76 -7.72 -16.50 -3.59
C PRO A 76 -6.36 -15.81 -3.43
N ALA A 77 -5.42 -16.49 -2.76
CA ALA A 77 -4.05 -16.03 -2.57
C ALA A 77 -3.21 -15.94 -3.87
N SER A 78 -3.79 -16.35 -5.01
CA SER A 78 -3.19 -16.25 -6.35
C SER A 78 -3.49 -14.93 -7.06
N SER A 79 -4.21 -13.99 -6.45
CA SER A 79 -4.47 -12.67 -7.05
C SER A 79 -3.35 -11.66 -6.76
N ARG A 80 -3.09 -10.77 -7.71
CA ARG A 80 -2.24 -9.58 -7.53
C ARG A 80 -3.06 -8.46 -6.91
N PHE A 81 -2.64 -8.01 -5.73
CA PHE A 81 -3.35 -6.99 -4.97
C PHE A 81 -2.55 -5.70 -4.96
N LYS A 82 -3.17 -4.61 -5.41
CA LYS A 82 -2.66 -3.27 -5.20
C LYS A 82 -3.31 -2.70 -3.94
N ILE A 83 -2.50 -2.33 -2.97
CA ILE A 83 -2.93 -1.89 -1.65
C ILE A 83 -2.67 -0.39 -1.52
N CYS A 84 -3.63 0.34 -0.98
CA CYS A 84 -3.48 1.72 -0.55
C CYS A 84 -3.87 1.85 0.92
N LEU A 85 -2.98 2.40 1.72
CA LEU A 85 -3.22 2.70 3.14
C LEU A 85 -3.27 4.21 3.32
N VAL A 86 -4.24 4.69 4.09
CA VAL A 86 -4.17 6.01 4.72
C VAL A 86 -3.47 5.81 6.06
N ILE A 87 -2.27 6.38 6.20
CA ILE A 87 -1.49 6.32 7.43
C ILE A 87 -1.48 7.69 8.11
N GLY A 88 -1.75 7.69 9.42
CA GLY A 88 -1.80 8.89 10.26
C GLY A 88 -0.72 8.86 11.34
N PRO A 89 -0.05 10.00 11.64
CA PRO A 89 1.03 10.02 12.62
C PRO A 89 0.49 9.81 14.04
N ASN A 90 1.16 8.99 14.84
CA ASN A 90 0.85 8.90 16.26
C ASN A 90 1.61 10.00 17.01
N HIS A 91 0.93 11.11 17.33
CA HIS A 91 1.52 12.26 18.00
C HIS A 91 2.02 11.99 19.44
N GLN A 92 1.67 10.84 20.02
CA GLN A 92 2.15 10.43 21.34
C GLN A 92 3.60 9.93 21.29
N VAL A 93 4.08 9.50 20.12
CA VAL A 93 5.43 8.94 19.94
C VAL A 93 6.35 10.00 19.34
N ARG A 94 7.37 10.40 20.12
CA ARG A 94 8.33 11.46 19.75
C ARG A 94 9.75 10.89 19.69
N ASP A 95 10.15 10.21 18.61
CA ASP A 95 11.60 10.20 18.24
C ASP A 95 12.04 9.48 16.96
N TYR A 96 11.15 8.86 16.17
CA TYR A 96 11.62 8.05 15.04
C TYR A 96 11.77 8.86 13.74
N ARG A 97 12.96 8.78 13.14
CA ARG A 97 13.24 9.34 11.79
C ARG A 97 12.64 8.48 10.67
N VAL A 98 12.57 7.16 10.90
CA VAL A 98 12.07 6.17 9.94
C VAL A 98 11.34 5.08 10.72
N SER A 99 10.09 4.82 10.34
CA SER A 99 9.27 3.75 10.86
C SER A 99 9.28 2.51 9.95
N GLN A 100 8.64 1.44 10.39
CA GLN A 100 8.44 0.21 9.64
C GLN A 100 6.96 -0.17 9.61
N LEU A 101 6.41 -0.26 8.40
CA LEU A 101 5.12 -0.90 8.15
C LEU A 101 5.35 -2.41 7.96
N LEU A 102 4.63 -3.21 8.74
CA LEU A 102 4.48 -4.64 8.53
C LEU A 102 3.15 -4.88 7.80
N CYS A 103 3.19 -5.70 6.75
CA CYS A 103 2.03 -6.19 6.03
C CYS A 103 2.05 -7.72 6.07
N SER A 104 1.11 -8.33 6.77
CA SER A 104 0.85 -9.77 6.75
C SER A 104 -0.29 -10.07 5.78
N ARG A 105 -0.08 -11.06 4.91
CA ARG A 105 -1.11 -11.62 4.03
C ARG A 105 -1.33 -13.06 4.46
N ILE A 106 -2.55 -13.36 4.90
CA ILE A 106 -2.95 -14.64 5.43
C ILE A 106 -3.98 -15.27 4.49
N GLY A 107 -3.65 -16.41 3.90
CA GLY A 107 -4.61 -17.23 3.17
C GLY A 107 -5.39 -18.14 4.13
N LYS A 108 -6.72 -18.13 4.04
CA LYS A 108 -7.60 -19.04 4.77
C LYS A 108 -8.22 -20.07 3.83
N CYS A 109 -8.15 -21.34 4.24
CA CYS A 109 -8.76 -22.46 3.56
C CYS A 109 -9.96 -22.98 4.36
N GLU A 110 -11.16 -22.98 3.78
CA GLU A 110 -12.37 -23.50 4.44
C GLU A 110 -12.31 -25.01 4.71
N LEU A 111 -11.59 -25.77 3.88
CA LEU A 111 -11.51 -27.23 3.96
C LEU A 111 -10.47 -27.71 4.97
N HIS A 112 -9.52 -26.85 5.36
CA HIS A 112 -8.42 -27.21 6.24
C HIS A 112 -8.21 -26.09 7.27
N LEU A 113 -8.85 -26.23 8.44
CA LEU A 113 -8.80 -25.29 9.58
C LEU A 113 -7.38 -24.92 10.06
N SER A 114 -6.34 -25.59 9.56
CA SER A 114 -4.94 -25.46 9.99
C SER A 114 -3.96 -24.96 8.91
N SER A 115 -4.35 -24.87 7.63
CA SER A 115 -3.43 -24.38 6.58
C SER A 115 -3.49 -22.86 6.49
N ILE A 116 -2.61 -22.19 7.24
CA ILE A 116 -2.39 -20.74 7.15
C ILE A 116 -1.11 -20.53 6.32
N ASN A 117 -1.26 -19.99 5.12
CA ASN A 117 -0.11 -19.46 4.37
C ASN A 117 0.03 -17.97 4.71
N GLU A 118 1.12 -17.60 5.39
CA GLU A 118 1.40 -16.22 5.76
C GLU A 118 2.63 -15.69 5.00
N ALA A 119 2.44 -14.62 4.22
CA ALA A 119 3.56 -13.79 3.76
C ALA A 119 3.64 -12.50 4.55
N ILE A 120 4.85 -12.14 4.95
CA ILE A 120 5.15 -10.91 5.66
C ILE A 120 6.04 -10.02 4.79
N ARG A 121 5.62 -8.78 4.56
CA ARG A 121 6.45 -7.73 3.91
C ARG A 121 6.68 -6.57 4.85
N PHE A 122 7.87 -5.97 4.74
CA PHE A 122 8.29 -4.82 5.52
C PHE A 122 8.59 -3.63 4.61
N TYR A 123 8.09 -2.45 4.98
CA TYR A 123 8.37 -1.21 4.28
C TYR A 123 8.94 -0.17 5.24
N ARG A 124 9.97 0.55 4.80
CA ARG A 124 10.51 1.70 5.53
C ARG A 124 9.67 2.91 5.22
N ILE A 125 9.10 3.52 6.26
CA ILE A 125 8.24 4.69 6.11
C ILE A 125 8.98 5.91 6.68
N PRO A 126 9.30 6.92 5.86
CA PRO A 126 9.81 8.20 6.35
C PRO A 126 8.86 8.83 7.37
N ARG A 127 9.37 9.67 8.26
CA ARG A 127 8.53 10.46 9.15
C ARG A 127 7.62 11.39 8.34
N PHE A 128 6.34 11.43 8.69
CA PHE A 128 5.36 12.35 8.14
C PHE A 128 4.58 13.04 9.28
N PRO A 129 4.21 14.32 9.14
CA PRO A 129 3.51 15.10 10.15
C PRO A 129 1.99 15.07 10.05
N THR A 130 1.45 14.56 8.93
CA THR A 130 0.01 14.53 8.60
C THR A 130 -0.33 13.25 7.83
N GLU A 131 -1.60 13.02 7.51
CA GLU A 131 -2.00 11.79 6.82
C GLU A 131 -1.45 11.70 5.40
N HIS A 132 -0.95 10.51 5.07
CA HIS A 132 -0.39 10.20 3.76
C HIS A 132 -0.98 8.89 3.21
N LEU A 133 -0.96 8.76 1.90
CA LEU A 133 -1.24 7.51 1.20
C LEU A 133 0.05 6.73 1.03
N PHE A 134 0.04 5.47 1.46
CA PHE A 134 1.08 4.51 1.18
C PHE A 134 0.56 3.42 0.25
N ILE A 135 1.17 3.28 -0.93
CA ILE A 135 0.67 2.44 -2.03
C ILE A 135 1.75 1.45 -2.45
N PHE A 136 1.39 0.17 -2.55
CA PHE A 136 2.31 -0.91 -2.93
C PHE A 136 1.55 -2.10 -3.53
N HIS A 137 2.25 -3.09 -4.08
CA HIS A 137 1.64 -4.36 -4.50
C HIS A 137 2.00 -5.50 -3.55
N SER A 138 1.04 -6.40 -3.35
CA SER A 138 1.24 -7.71 -2.75
C SER A 138 1.06 -8.76 -3.86
N ASP A 139 2.18 -9.34 -4.28
CA ASP A 139 2.20 -10.41 -5.26
C ASP A 139 1.72 -11.73 -4.66
N CYS A 140 1.32 -12.64 -5.55
CA CYS A 140 0.87 -13.98 -5.24
C CYS A 140 1.96 -14.80 -4.54
N ILE A 141 1.57 -15.53 -3.50
CA ILE A 141 2.35 -16.67 -3.02
C ILE A 141 1.88 -17.89 -3.82
N GLU A 142 2.71 -18.93 -3.88
CA GLU A 142 2.44 -20.23 -4.51
C GLU A 142 0.95 -20.63 -4.45
N GLU A 143 0.43 -21.03 -5.60
CA GLU A 143 -0.99 -21.32 -5.86
C GLU A 143 -1.49 -22.48 -4.99
N ASP A 144 -1.95 -22.19 -3.79
CA ASP A 144 -2.83 -23.11 -3.08
C ASP A 144 -4.27 -22.79 -3.47
N GLN A 145 -4.78 -23.56 -4.44
CA GLN A 145 -6.16 -23.46 -4.95
C GLN A 145 -7.21 -23.74 -3.87
N SER A 146 -6.82 -24.20 -2.68
CA SER A 146 -7.72 -24.41 -1.56
C SER A 146 -8.04 -23.14 -0.76
N ILE A 147 -7.34 -22.03 -1.00
CA ILE A 147 -7.56 -20.75 -0.29
C ILE A 147 -8.82 -20.07 -0.84
N SER A 148 -9.85 -19.95 -0.01
CA SER A 148 -11.11 -19.27 -0.34
C SER A 148 -11.10 -17.78 0.04
N GLU A 149 -10.33 -17.41 1.06
CA GLU A 149 -10.25 -16.02 1.55
C GLU A 149 -8.81 -15.57 1.77
N THR A 150 -8.55 -14.29 1.49
CA THR A 150 -7.29 -13.61 1.83
C THR A 150 -7.56 -12.53 2.87
N VAL A 151 -6.81 -12.55 3.97
CA VAL A 151 -6.81 -11.49 4.98
C VAL A 151 -5.51 -10.70 4.90
N PHE A 152 -5.63 -9.38 4.86
CA PHE A 152 -4.52 -8.48 5.06
C PHE A 152 -4.55 -7.89 6.46
N GLU A 153 -3.38 -7.84 7.10
CA GLU A 153 -3.15 -7.17 8.36
C GLU A 153 -1.97 -6.21 8.24
N PHE A 154 -2.14 -5.00 8.73
CA PHE A 154 -1.18 -3.90 8.64
C PHE A 154 -0.84 -3.41 10.05
N SER A 155 0.43 -3.13 10.31
CA SER A 155 0.82 -2.53 11.60
C SER A 155 2.09 -1.68 11.49
N SER A 156 2.17 -0.65 12.32
CA SER A 156 3.45 0.02 12.59
C SER A 156 4.20 -0.79 13.65
N LYS A 157 5.41 -1.26 13.33
CA LYS A 157 6.25 -2.01 14.27
C LYS A 157 6.62 -1.19 15.51
N LEU A 158 6.74 0.13 15.35
CA LEU A 158 7.11 1.07 16.40
C LEU A 158 5.89 1.78 17.01
N HIS A 159 4.68 1.49 16.54
CA HIS A 159 3.42 2.11 16.98
C HIS A 159 3.42 3.64 16.87
N ASP A 160 4.25 4.20 15.98
CA ASP A 160 4.47 5.63 15.78
C ASP A 160 3.60 6.23 14.65
N PHE A 161 2.83 5.38 13.98
CA PHE A 161 1.73 5.76 13.11
C PHE A 161 0.63 4.71 13.17
N GLU A 162 -0.58 5.11 12.79
CA GLU A 162 -1.75 4.26 12.70
C GLU A 162 -2.20 4.09 11.25
N ILE A 163 -2.90 2.99 10.97
CA ILE A 163 -3.57 2.77 9.70
C ILE A 163 -5.03 3.21 9.91
N VAL A 164 -5.40 4.31 9.25
CA VAL A 164 -6.72 4.94 9.38
C VAL A 164 -7.74 4.23 8.49
N GLU A 165 -7.33 3.95 7.25
CA GLU A 165 -8.16 3.32 6.23
C GLU A 165 -7.26 2.48 5.32
N CYS A 166 -7.79 1.35 4.83
CA CYS A 166 -7.13 0.53 3.84
C CYS A 166 -8.05 0.27 2.64
N GLY A 167 -7.43 0.18 1.47
CA GLY A 167 -8.08 -0.07 0.19
C GLY A 167 -7.31 -1.09 -0.62
N VAL A 168 -8.02 -1.97 -1.31
CA VAL A 168 -7.47 -2.96 -2.22
C VAL A 168 -8.14 -2.85 -3.59
N GLN A 169 -7.29 -2.80 -4.61
CA GLN A 169 -7.66 -2.97 -6.01
C GLN A 169 -7.06 -4.29 -6.48
N ILE A 170 -7.90 -5.13 -7.10
CA ILE A 170 -7.52 -6.45 -7.58
C ILE A 170 -7.18 -6.33 -9.05
N SER A 171 -6.01 -6.81 -9.46
CA SER A 171 -5.68 -6.97 -10.87
C SER A 171 -5.83 -8.45 -11.23
N THR A 172 -6.86 -8.79 -11.98
CA THR A 172 -6.91 -10.08 -12.69
C THR A 172 -5.91 -10.01 -13.84
N ASP A 173 -5.14 -11.08 -14.07
CA ASP A 173 -4.11 -11.17 -15.14
C ASP A 173 -4.70 -11.15 -16.58
N GLU A 174 -5.82 -10.47 -16.83
CA GLU A 174 -6.41 -10.31 -18.16
C GLU A 174 -5.75 -9.18 -19.00
N MET A 175 -4.61 -8.63 -18.58
CA MET A 175 -3.86 -7.62 -19.34
C MET A 175 -2.52 -8.12 -19.91
N GLU A 176 -2.35 -9.42 -20.16
CA GLU A 176 -1.24 -9.97 -20.96
C GLU A 176 -1.65 -10.45 -22.37
N ARG A 177 -2.73 -9.90 -22.95
CA ARG A 177 -2.98 -10.04 -24.40
C ARG A 177 -3.26 -8.70 -25.05
N SER A 178 -2.20 -8.05 -25.50
CA SER A 178 -2.24 -7.00 -26.54
C SER A 178 -0.96 -7.09 -27.36
#